data_AF-A0A0C2G0X3-F1
#
_entry.id   AF-A0A0C2G0X3-F1
#
_cell.length_a   1.000
_cell.length_b   1.000
_cell.length_c   1.000
_cell.angle_alpha   90.00
_cell.angle_beta   90.00
_cell.angle_gamma   90.00
#
_symmetry.space_group_name_H-M   'P 1'
#
loop_
_entity.id
_entity.type
_entity.pdbx_description
1 polymer ?
#
loop_
_entity_poly.entity_id
_entity_poly.type
_entity_poly.pdbx_seq_one_letter_code
_entity_poly.pdbx_strand_id
1 'polypeptide(L)'
;VYTDDFSAIKINFRSTEVVRPVLQYLYASQADPLAPVLQYPVILHANVFRSPRSVENVVDPSSFVDRARRLFPDATLSLGWTKQSNFSMLNPKYKRLTWRQLFQILEYIARLDQPVMLSVRLSVAANSKDQLLWLLGMDKAISLLIWSDKDDEEIDWASVAEIRGVATKNRVLYDLEPRHREIIQRIPNNPSEAQKEPSFSLSSWRAVEFATSQDMLSTVVRSKNGAVFLGHPAALLLSEIPPPLFPSSQRVEGKVHFLSKPIKNEVEVDEKTGLVIYLLDKVVEIESPEIKDALKVFIGHDGRIAIENKDNVQPYYDTKSVGQLPLSECYAFAVTDKGWRVVADVWTTTCGKKEGKRRKRDVVRMELDTPFLK
;
A
#
# COMPACT_ATOMS: atom_id res chain seq x y z
N VAL A 1 4.81 20.12 23.86
CA VAL A 1 5.35 21.48 23.72
C VAL A 1 5.82 21.68 22.30
N TYR A 2 4.96 22.31 21.48
CA TYR A 2 5.28 23.38 20.52
C TYR A 2 3.94 24.03 20.18
N THR A 3 3.93 25.34 20.31
CA THR A 3 2.87 26.33 20.17
C THR A 3 2.67 26.70 18.71
N ASP A 4 1.44 26.60 18.24
CA ASP A 4 0.73 27.61 17.45
C ASP A 4 -0.69 27.07 17.29
N ASP A 5 -1.70 27.85 17.70
CA ASP A 5 -3.11 27.54 17.44
C ASP A 5 -3.36 27.70 15.92
N PHE A 6 -2.92 26.71 15.14
CA PHE A 6 -3.33 26.54 13.75
C PHE A 6 -4.84 26.29 13.75
N SER A 7 -5.59 27.37 13.68
CA SER A 7 -7.03 27.33 13.48
C SER A 7 -7.26 26.81 12.07
N ALA A 8 -7.86 25.62 11.96
CA ALA A 8 -8.25 25.01 10.69
C ALA A 8 -9.77 24.84 10.69
N ILE A 9 -10.39 25.05 9.53
CA ILE A 9 -11.83 24.85 9.36
C ILE A 9 -12.06 23.41 8.95
N LYS A 10 -12.59 22.60 9.86
CA LYS A 10 -12.98 21.21 9.58
C LYS A 10 -14.46 21.13 9.21
N ILE A 11 -14.75 20.74 7.99
CA ILE A 11 -16.12 20.53 7.47
C ILE A 11 -16.41 19.04 7.46
N ASN A 12 -17.42 18.61 8.22
CA ASN A 12 -17.75 17.20 8.39
C ASN A 12 -18.97 16.80 7.55
N PHE A 13 -18.74 15.98 6.53
CA PHE A 13 -19.78 15.43 5.66
C PHE A 13 -20.35 14.15 6.28
N ARG A 14 -21.65 14.18 6.57
CA ARG A 14 -22.37 13.07 7.21
C ARG A 14 -23.14 12.18 6.21
N SER A 15 -23.35 12.63 4.99
CA SER A 15 -24.04 11.88 3.95
C SER A 15 -23.53 12.24 2.55
N THR A 16 -23.77 11.37 1.57
CA THR A 16 -23.30 11.56 0.19
C THR A 16 -24.02 12.72 -0.50
N GLU A 17 -25.29 12.92 -0.19
CA GLU A 17 -26.18 13.89 -0.82
C GLU A 17 -25.74 15.33 -0.54
N VAL A 18 -25.13 15.58 0.63
CA VAL A 18 -24.67 16.92 1.03
C VAL A 18 -23.30 17.29 0.48
N VAL A 19 -22.52 16.33 -0.02
CA VAL A 19 -21.16 16.57 -0.53
C VAL A 19 -21.16 17.61 -1.63
N ARG A 20 -21.97 17.40 -2.67
CA ARG A 20 -22.04 18.30 -3.82
C ARG A 20 -22.50 19.72 -3.44
N PRO A 21 -23.69 19.92 -2.82
CA PRO A 21 -24.19 21.27 -2.57
C PRO A 21 -23.27 22.07 -1.64
N VAL A 22 -22.71 21.45 -0.60
CA VAL A 22 -21.80 22.13 0.32
C VAL A 22 -20.51 22.57 -0.39
N LEU A 23 -19.87 21.69 -1.16
CA LEU A 23 -18.65 22.06 -1.90
C LEU A 23 -18.91 23.13 -2.97
N GLN A 24 -20.06 23.07 -3.65
CA GLN A 24 -20.44 24.11 -4.62
C GLN A 24 -20.69 25.46 -3.95
N TYR A 25 -21.36 25.46 -2.79
CA TYR A 25 -21.57 26.67 -2.01
C TYR A 25 -20.24 27.28 -1.54
N LEU A 26 -19.35 26.45 -0.98
CA LEU A 26 -18.03 26.90 -0.55
C LEU A 26 -17.24 27.46 -1.73
N TYR A 27 -17.29 26.81 -2.90
CA TYR A 27 -16.57 27.24 -4.09
C TYR A 27 -17.09 28.59 -4.58
N ALA A 28 -18.43 28.73 -4.68
CA ALA A 28 -19.07 30.00 -5.06
C ALA A 28 -18.72 31.12 -4.08
N SER A 29 -18.69 30.82 -2.77
CA SER A 29 -18.32 31.80 -1.74
C SER A 29 -16.85 32.25 -1.81
N GLN A 30 -15.95 31.42 -2.35
CA GLN A 30 -14.54 31.80 -2.58
C GLN A 30 -14.32 32.50 -3.91
N ALA A 31 -15.22 32.31 -4.88
CA ALA A 31 -15.17 32.96 -6.18
C ALA A 31 -15.81 34.37 -6.18
N ASP A 32 -16.62 34.70 -5.17
CA ASP A 32 -17.23 36.02 -5.00
C ASP A 32 -16.20 37.03 -4.46
N PRO A 33 -15.82 38.08 -5.22
CA PRO A 33 -14.86 39.09 -4.78
C PRO A 33 -15.31 39.89 -3.55
N LEU A 34 -16.61 39.87 -3.23
CA LEU A 34 -17.20 40.57 -2.09
C LEU A 34 -17.30 39.69 -0.84
N ALA A 35 -17.11 38.37 -0.98
CA ALA A 35 -17.19 37.44 0.13
C ALA A 35 -15.85 37.37 0.89
N PRO A 36 -15.87 37.11 2.22
CA PRO A 36 -14.65 36.88 2.98
C PRO A 36 -13.89 35.66 2.45
N VAL A 37 -12.62 35.86 2.06
CA VAL A 37 -11.72 34.76 1.72
C VAL A 37 -11.47 33.90 2.95
N LEU A 38 -11.51 32.57 2.80
CA LEU A 38 -11.17 31.65 3.88
C LEU A 38 -9.68 31.80 4.22
N GLN A 39 -9.38 32.41 5.37
CA GLN A 39 -8.00 32.65 5.81
C GLN A 39 -7.35 31.43 6.47
N TYR A 40 -8.13 30.37 6.72
CA TYR A 40 -7.71 29.18 7.47
C TYR A 40 -7.67 27.95 6.57
N PRO A 41 -6.70 27.02 6.77
CA PRO A 41 -6.67 25.75 6.06
C PRO A 41 -7.99 24.99 6.21
N VAL A 42 -8.53 24.49 5.10
CA VAL A 42 -9.78 23.72 5.07
C VAL A 42 -9.48 22.22 5.14
N ILE A 43 -10.12 21.54 6.07
CA ILE A 43 -10.11 20.09 6.20
C ILE A 43 -11.50 19.57 5.85
N LEU A 44 -11.61 18.85 4.75
CA LEU A 44 -12.85 18.19 4.33
C LEU A 44 -12.85 16.78 4.92
N HIS A 45 -13.72 16.51 5.88
CA HIS A 45 -13.76 15.23 6.59
C HIS A 45 -15.02 14.43 6.25
N ALA A 46 -14.85 13.14 5.95
CA ALA A 46 -15.96 12.22 5.74
C ALA A 46 -15.64 10.82 6.28
N ASN A 47 -16.66 10.17 6.81
CA ASN A 47 -16.60 8.76 7.18
C ASN A 47 -16.92 7.91 5.94
N VAL A 48 -15.88 7.60 5.18
CA VAL A 48 -15.98 6.85 3.91
C VAL A 48 -15.79 5.34 4.10
N PHE A 49 -15.26 4.93 5.26
CA PHE A 49 -15.08 3.52 5.61
C PHE A 49 -16.08 3.06 6.67
N ARG A 50 -16.61 1.85 6.54
CA ARG A 50 -17.54 1.29 7.54
C ARG A 50 -16.77 0.62 8.66
N SER A 51 -17.04 1.01 9.91
CA SER A 51 -16.57 0.29 11.10
C SER A 51 -17.33 -1.03 11.29
N PRO A 52 -16.70 -2.07 11.86
CA PRO A 52 -17.39 -3.32 12.19
C PRO A 52 -18.60 -3.07 13.10
N ARG A 53 -19.75 -3.67 12.78
CA ARG A 53 -21.03 -3.47 13.50
C ARG A 53 -21.59 -2.05 13.48
N SER A 54 -21.06 -1.15 12.64
CA SER A 54 -21.64 0.18 12.48
C SER A 54 -22.90 0.13 11.62
N VAL A 55 -23.96 0.79 12.09
CA VAL A 55 -25.23 0.97 11.38
C VAL A 55 -25.29 2.28 10.58
N GLU A 56 -24.34 3.19 10.79
CA GLU A 56 -24.30 4.46 10.06
C GLU A 56 -24.02 4.24 8.57
N ASN A 57 -24.57 5.12 7.74
CA ASN A 57 -24.24 5.15 6.33
C ASN A 57 -22.86 5.75 6.13
N VAL A 58 -22.07 5.13 5.25
CA VAL A 58 -20.82 5.71 4.79
C VAL A 58 -21.12 6.81 3.78
N VAL A 59 -20.29 7.84 3.76
CA VAL A 59 -20.24 8.76 2.62
C VAL A 59 -19.57 8.02 1.46
N ASP A 60 -20.16 8.08 0.26
CA ASP A 60 -19.60 7.43 -0.92
C ASP A 60 -18.17 7.94 -1.19
N PRO A 61 -17.14 7.06 -1.10
CA PRO A 61 -15.75 7.51 -1.16
C PRO A 61 -15.40 8.16 -2.50
N SER A 62 -15.88 7.58 -3.62
CA SER A 62 -15.59 8.08 -4.96
C SER A 62 -16.22 9.46 -5.19
N SER A 63 -17.52 9.63 -4.88
CA SER A 63 -18.21 10.91 -4.98
C SER A 63 -17.57 11.97 -4.07
N PHE A 64 -17.17 11.61 -2.85
CA PHE A 64 -16.48 12.53 -1.95
C PHE A 64 -15.14 13.00 -2.51
N VAL A 65 -14.27 12.04 -2.85
CA VAL A 65 -12.91 12.31 -3.34
C VAL A 65 -12.92 13.05 -4.67
N ASP A 66 -13.72 12.62 -5.65
CA ASP A 66 -13.75 13.27 -6.97
C ASP A 66 -14.27 14.70 -6.91
N ARG A 67 -15.28 14.96 -6.08
CA ARG A 67 -15.84 16.32 -5.94
C ARG A 67 -14.91 17.23 -5.17
N ALA A 68 -14.31 16.73 -4.10
CA ALA A 68 -13.35 17.50 -3.32
C ALA A 68 -12.12 17.87 -4.18
N ARG A 69 -11.61 16.92 -4.98
CA ARG A 69 -10.52 17.18 -5.94
C ARG A 69 -10.87 18.27 -6.95
N ARG A 70 -12.09 18.25 -7.50
CA ARG A 70 -12.49 19.20 -8.55
C ARG A 70 -12.83 20.59 -8.03
N LEU A 71 -13.44 20.68 -6.85
CA LEU A 71 -13.99 21.93 -6.33
C LEU A 71 -13.09 22.59 -5.27
N PHE A 72 -12.28 21.81 -4.55
CA PHE A 72 -11.42 22.26 -3.46
C PHE A 72 -10.07 21.53 -3.48
N PRO A 73 -9.25 21.67 -4.54
CA PRO A 73 -7.98 20.96 -4.67
C PRO A 73 -6.96 21.30 -3.56
N ASP A 74 -7.03 22.50 -2.99
CA ASP A 74 -6.08 22.92 -1.93
C ASP A 74 -6.46 22.45 -0.53
N ALA A 75 -7.65 21.84 -0.36
CA ALA A 75 -8.10 21.33 0.93
C ALA A 75 -7.39 20.03 1.31
N THR A 76 -7.24 19.81 2.63
CA THR A 76 -6.82 18.50 3.15
C THR A 76 -8.02 17.56 3.22
N LEU A 77 -7.91 16.39 2.59
CA LEU A 77 -8.96 15.35 2.68
C LEU A 77 -8.73 14.50 3.91
N SER A 78 -9.69 14.50 4.83
CA SER A 78 -9.68 13.66 6.02
C SER A 78 -10.65 12.48 5.85
N LEU A 79 -10.09 11.27 5.74
CA LEU A 79 -10.88 10.04 5.55
C LEU A 79 -10.98 9.29 6.89
N GLY A 80 -12.20 8.99 7.31
CA GLY A 80 -12.49 8.34 8.58
C GLY A 80 -13.39 7.11 8.45
N TRP A 81 -13.69 6.53 9.61
CA TRP A 81 -14.59 5.39 9.74
C TRP A 81 -15.87 5.80 10.46
N THR A 82 -16.98 5.17 10.09
CA THR A 82 -18.27 5.37 10.78
C THR A 82 -18.18 5.03 12.26
N LYS A 83 -19.09 5.60 13.07
CA LYS A 83 -19.11 5.37 14.51
C LYS A 83 -19.36 3.88 14.79
N GLN A 84 -18.57 3.35 15.71
CA GLN A 84 -18.65 1.95 16.11
C GLN A 84 -19.42 1.80 17.42
N SER A 85 -20.43 0.92 17.43
CA SER A 85 -21.20 0.57 18.63
C SER A 85 -20.49 -0.54 19.41
N ASN A 86 -20.49 -0.45 20.75
CA ASN A 86 -19.95 -1.48 21.66
C ASN A 86 -18.52 -1.91 21.31
N PHE A 87 -17.62 -0.93 21.16
CA PHE A 87 -16.25 -1.17 20.70
C PHE A 87 -15.47 -2.10 21.63
N SER A 88 -15.59 -1.91 22.94
CA SER A 88 -14.95 -2.76 23.96
C SER A 88 -15.26 -4.24 23.74
N MET A 89 -16.52 -4.58 23.44
CA MET A 89 -17.02 -5.94 23.18
C MET A 89 -16.70 -6.49 21.77
N LEU A 90 -16.01 -5.73 20.92
CA LEU A 90 -15.63 -6.22 19.60
C LEU A 90 -14.49 -7.23 19.72
N ASN A 91 -14.57 -8.34 18.97
CA ASN A 91 -13.46 -9.29 18.91
C ASN A 91 -12.17 -8.59 18.41
N PRO A 92 -11.01 -8.78 19.08
CA PRO A 92 -9.74 -8.15 18.71
C PRO A 92 -9.36 -8.28 17.24
N LYS A 93 -9.75 -9.37 16.56
CA LYS A 93 -9.47 -9.57 15.13
C LYS A 93 -10.06 -8.51 14.19
N TYR A 94 -11.10 -7.78 14.66
CA TYR A 94 -11.76 -6.69 13.95
C TYR A 94 -11.30 -5.30 14.42
N LYS A 95 -10.51 -5.21 15.50
CA LYS A 95 -9.93 -3.95 16.01
C LYS A 95 -8.62 -3.61 15.27
N ARG A 96 -8.58 -3.78 13.94
CA ARG A 96 -7.39 -3.56 13.11
C ARG A 96 -7.74 -3.22 11.67
N LEU A 97 -6.82 -2.55 10.99
CA LEU A 97 -6.79 -2.33 9.55
C LEU A 97 -6.14 -3.54 8.89
N THR A 98 -6.90 -4.23 8.06
CA THR A 98 -6.40 -5.33 7.23
C THR A 98 -5.69 -4.80 5.99
N TRP A 99 -4.79 -5.59 5.39
CA TRP A 99 -4.18 -5.24 4.11
C TRP A 99 -5.22 -4.99 3.00
N ARG A 100 -6.34 -5.74 3.00
CA ARG A 100 -7.45 -5.50 2.07
C ARG A 100 -8.06 -4.12 2.24
N GLN A 101 -8.28 -3.67 3.48
CA GLN A 101 -8.78 -2.32 3.75
C GLN A 101 -7.74 -1.25 3.39
N LEU A 102 -6.45 -1.52 3.59
CA LEU A 102 -5.39 -0.62 3.10
C LEU A 102 -5.46 -0.47 1.59
N PHE A 103 -5.64 -1.54 0.82
CA PHE A 103 -5.78 -1.46 -0.63
C PHE A 103 -7.00 -0.64 -1.05
N GLN A 104 -8.13 -0.78 -0.35
CA GLN A 104 -9.30 0.07 -0.56
C GLN A 104 -8.99 1.55 -0.30
N ILE A 105 -8.23 1.86 0.75
CA ILE A 105 -7.76 3.24 1.00
C ILE A 105 -6.93 3.72 -0.20
N LEU A 106 -5.96 2.92 -0.65
CA LEU A 106 -5.07 3.28 -1.76
C LEU A 106 -5.81 3.50 -3.08
N GLU A 107 -6.86 2.73 -3.37
CA GLU A 107 -7.70 2.94 -4.56
C GLU A 107 -8.27 4.37 -4.63
N TYR A 108 -8.57 4.98 -3.48
CA TYR A 108 -9.10 6.35 -3.42
C TYR A 108 -8.01 7.42 -3.37
N ILE A 109 -6.84 7.13 -2.81
CA ILE A 109 -5.84 8.17 -2.51
C ILE A 109 -4.63 8.17 -3.44
N ALA A 110 -4.41 7.11 -4.23
CA ALA A 110 -3.23 6.97 -5.08
C ALA A 110 -3.10 8.09 -6.12
N ARG A 111 -4.23 8.54 -6.70
CA ARG A 111 -4.28 9.57 -7.75
C ARG A 111 -4.61 10.98 -7.25
N LEU A 112 -4.61 11.19 -5.94
CA LEU A 112 -4.85 12.53 -5.39
C LEU A 112 -3.54 13.30 -5.29
N ASP A 113 -3.54 14.57 -5.67
CA ASP A 113 -2.42 15.47 -5.39
C ASP A 113 -2.60 16.17 -4.03
N GLN A 114 -3.84 16.23 -3.55
CA GLN A 114 -4.21 16.85 -2.28
C GLN A 114 -3.57 16.14 -1.09
N PRO A 115 -3.24 16.88 -0.01
CA PRO A 115 -2.87 16.29 1.27
C PRO A 115 -3.99 15.39 1.81
N VAL A 116 -3.62 14.19 2.26
CA VAL A 116 -4.56 13.23 2.82
C VAL A 116 -4.24 12.98 4.29
N MET A 117 -5.28 13.02 5.12
CA MET A 117 -5.24 12.67 6.54
C MET A 117 -6.15 11.48 6.80
N LEU A 118 -5.60 10.38 7.31
CA LEU A 118 -6.38 9.21 7.71
C LEU A 118 -6.72 9.31 9.21
N SER A 119 -8.00 9.36 9.55
CA SER A 119 -8.46 9.45 10.94
C SER A 119 -8.71 8.05 11.51
N VAL A 120 -7.79 7.57 12.36
CA VAL A 120 -7.76 6.19 12.84
C VAL A 120 -7.95 6.16 14.36
N ARG A 121 -8.80 5.26 14.84
CA ARG A 121 -8.99 5.04 16.27
C ARG A 121 -7.74 4.42 16.92
N LEU A 122 -7.38 4.82 18.13
CA LEU A 122 -6.15 4.44 18.84
C LEU A 122 -5.96 2.92 18.93
N SER A 123 -6.98 2.18 19.39
CA SER A 123 -6.88 0.71 19.46
C SER A 123 -6.67 0.07 18.08
N VAL A 124 -7.27 0.64 17.03
CA VAL A 124 -7.08 0.16 15.67
C VAL A 124 -5.66 0.45 15.21
N ALA A 125 -5.16 1.67 15.44
CA ALA A 125 -3.80 2.05 15.07
C ALA A 125 -2.75 1.17 15.73
N ALA A 126 -2.87 0.91 17.04
CA ALA A 126 -1.98 0.04 17.79
C ALA A 126 -1.90 -1.38 17.19
N ASN A 127 -3.04 -1.92 16.73
CA ASN A 127 -3.13 -3.25 16.13
C ASN A 127 -2.85 -3.28 14.61
N SER A 128 -2.50 -2.14 14.00
CA SER A 128 -2.33 -1.98 12.54
C SER A 128 -0.98 -1.40 12.15
N LYS A 129 0.03 -1.62 13.00
CA LYS A 129 1.36 -1.05 12.83
C LYS A 129 1.92 -1.22 11.42
N ASP A 130 1.93 -2.45 10.91
CA ASP A 130 2.55 -2.75 9.62
C ASP A 130 1.86 -2.01 8.45
N GLN A 131 0.52 -1.91 8.48
CA GLN A 131 -0.26 -1.18 7.47
C GLN A 131 -0.04 0.33 7.55
N LEU A 132 -0.01 0.89 8.77
CA LEU A 132 0.17 2.32 8.97
C LEU A 132 1.61 2.78 8.69
N LEU A 133 2.61 1.97 9.06
CA LEU A 133 4.00 2.22 8.68
C LEU A 133 4.19 2.16 7.16
N TRP A 134 3.54 1.20 6.48
CA TRP A 134 3.55 1.15 5.02
C TRP A 134 2.94 2.41 4.41
N LEU A 135 1.79 2.87 4.90
CA LEU A 135 1.14 4.11 4.44
C LEU A 135 2.01 5.35 4.67
N LEU A 136 2.64 5.45 5.85
CA LEU A 136 3.54 6.56 6.18
C LEU A 136 4.85 6.52 5.36
N GLY A 137 5.28 5.34 4.92
CA GLY A 137 6.46 5.15 4.09
C GLY A 137 6.29 5.52 2.62
N MET A 138 5.09 5.91 2.17
CA MET A 138 4.83 6.37 0.81
C MET A 138 5.62 7.64 0.46
N ASP A 139 5.92 7.82 -0.82
CA ASP A 139 6.49 9.07 -1.36
C ASP A 139 5.52 10.25 -1.21
N LYS A 140 4.22 9.98 -1.34
CA LYS A 140 3.17 10.94 -1.08
C LYS A 140 3.01 11.27 0.41
N ALA A 141 2.86 12.56 0.71
CA ALA A 141 2.61 13.05 2.05
C ALA A 141 1.21 12.66 2.56
N ILE A 142 1.16 11.58 3.34
CA ILE A 142 -0.03 11.16 4.09
C ILE A 142 0.17 11.42 5.58
N SER A 143 -0.83 11.97 6.25
CA SER A 143 -0.83 12.17 7.69
C SER A 143 -1.83 11.24 8.38
N LEU A 144 -1.60 10.94 9.66
CA LEU A 144 -2.52 10.20 10.51
C LEU A 144 -3.08 11.13 11.58
N LEU A 145 -4.38 11.07 11.83
CA LEU A 145 -5.02 11.60 13.03
C LEU A 145 -5.45 10.42 13.90
N ILE A 146 -4.70 10.15 14.96
CA ILE A 146 -5.00 9.09 15.91
C ILE A 146 -5.91 9.66 16.99
N TRP A 147 -7.15 9.18 17.05
CA TRP A 147 -8.12 9.60 18.05
C TRP A 147 -8.48 8.46 19.01
N SER A 148 -8.93 8.76 20.23
CA SER A 148 -9.36 7.73 21.17
C SER A 148 -10.65 8.11 21.88
N ASP A 149 -11.34 7.11 22.41
CA ASP A 149 -12.50 7.24 23.28
C ASP A 149 -12.25 6.43 24.58
N LYS A 150 -13.08 6.61 25.60
CA LYS A 150 -13.03 5.84 26.85
C LYS A 150 -13.13 4.32 26.65
N ASP A 151 -13.74 3.87 25.55
CA ASP A 151 -13.86 2.45 25.20
C ASP A 151 -12.56 1.85 24.61
N ASP A 152 -11.53 2.67 24.36
CA ASP A 152 -10.20 2.20 23.96
C ASP A 152 -9.43 1.68 25.18
N GLU A 153 -9.46 0.37 25.38
CA GLU A 153 -8.76 -0.34 26.45
C GLU A 153 -7.67 -1.25 25.87
N GLU A 154 -6.67 -1.60 26.69
CA GLU A 154 -5.58 -2.52 26.32
C GLU A 154 -4.80 -2.10 25.05
N ILE A 155 -4.11 -0.95 25.12
CA ILE A 155 -3.36 -0.38 24.00
C ILE A 155 -1.93 -0.92 23.95
N ASP A 156 -1.53 -1.46 22.79
CA ASP A 156 -0.12 -1.72 22.48
C ASP A 156 0.61 -0.40 22.18
N TRP A 157 1.04 0.26 23.26
CA TRP A 157 1.75 1.53 23.20
C TRP A 157 3.11 1.45 22.49
N ALA A 158 3.76 0.27 22.47
CA ALA A 158 5.01 0.09 21.73
C ALA A 158 4.77 0.25 20.23
N SER A 159 3.70 -0.36 19.70
CA SER A 159 3.32 -0.18 18.30
C SER A 159 2.95 1.28 17.96
N VAL A 160 2.24 1.98 18.85
CA VAL A 160 1.91 3.40 18.67
C VAL A 160 3.18 4.27 18.68
N ALA A 161 4.14 3.97 19.55
CA ALA A 161 5.43 4.67 19.61
C ALA A 161 6.25 4.48 18.34
N GLU A 162 6.26 3.27 17.76
CA GLU A 162 6.92 3.00 16.48
C GLU A 162 6.28 3.79 15.33
N ILE A 163 4.93 3.84 15.26
CA ILE A 163 4.21 4.65 14.25
C ILE A 163 4.62 6.13 14.36
N ARG A 164 4.71 6.65 15.59
CA ARG A 164 5.16 8.03 15.86
C ARG A 164 6.61 8.25 15.43
N GLY A 165 7.50 7.28 15.67
CA GLY A 165 8.93 7.40 15.44
C GLY A 165 9.36 7.38 13.96
N VAL A 166 8.57 6.76 13.08
CA VAL A 166 8.85 6.69 11.63
C VAL A 166 8.32 7.93 10.89
N ALA A 167 7.32 8.60 11.45
CA ALA A 167 6.78 9.82 10.89
C ALA A 167 7.80 10.97 11.00
N THR A 168 8.13 11.61 9.86
CA THR A 168 8.78 12.92 9.89
C THR A 168 7.91 13.91 10.69
N LYS A 169 8.53 14.93 11.31
CA LYS A 169 7.87 15.86 12.23
C LYS A 169 6.47 16.25 11.73
N ASN A 170 5.45 16.02 12.56
CA ASN A 170 4.04 16.41 12.41
C ASN A 170 3.14 15.61 11.45
N ARG A 171 3.57 14.44 10.93
CA ARG A 171 2.66 13.56 10.15
C ARG A 171 1.70 12.71 11.00
N VAL A 172 1.87 12.67 12.32
CA VAL A 172 0.97 11.96 13.24
C VAL A 172 0.43 12.96 14.26
N LEU A 173 -0.87 13.23 14.18
CA LEU A 173 -1.64 14.08 15.08
C LEU A 173 -2.44 13.22 16.04
N TYR A 174 -2.73 13.77 17.22
CA TYR A 174 -3.40 13.06 18.31
C TYR A 174 -4.61 13.84 18.81
N ASP A 175 -5.77 13.19 18.78
CA ASP A 175 -7.02 13.66 19.40
C ASP A 175 -7.45 12.65 20.47
N LEU A 176 -6.72 12.66 21.58
CA LEU A 176 -6.79 11.63 22.60
C LEU A 176 -7.52 12.08 23.87
N GLU A 177 -8.19 11.12 24.49
CA GLU A 177 -8.68 11.17 25.87
C GLU A 177 -7.53 11.54 26.82
N PRO A 178 -7.78 12.30 27.90
CA PRO A 178 -6.73 12.75 28.81
C PRO A 178 -5.80 11.63 29.30
N ARG A 179 -6.39 10.47 29.69
CA ARG A 179 -5.62 9.31 30.16
C ARG A 179 -4.63 8.76 29.11
N HIS A 180 -5.04 8.74 27.85
CA HIS A 180 -4.21 8.24 26.74
C HIS A 180 -3.15 9.26 26.35
N ARG A 181 -3.51 10.56 26.41
CA ARG A 181 -2.61 11.68 26.16
C ARG A 181 -1.44 11.71 27.14
N GLU A 182 -1.71 11.49 28.43
CA GLU A 182 -0.66 11.43 29.45
C GLU A 182 0.33 10.29 29.20
N ILE A 183 -0.16 9.11 28.79
CA ILE A 183 0.69 7.96 28.51
C ILE A 183 1.60 8.23 27.31
N ILE A 184 1.05 8.64 26.17
CA ILE A 184 1.85 8.86 24.96
C ILE A 184 2.90 9.98 25.14
N GLN A 185 2.60 10.98 25.97
CA GLN A 185 3.55 12.07 26.30
C GLN A 185 4.73 11.59 27.15
N ARG A 186 4.54 10.57 27.99
CA ARG A 186 5.62 9.97 28.79
C ARG A 186 6.51 9.02 27.99
N ILE A 187 6.00 8.49 26.88
CA ILE A 187 6.81 7.62 26.01
C ILE A 187 7.81 8.51 25.25
N PRO A 188 9.12 8.31 25.40
CA PRO A 188 10.12 9.10 24.70
C PRO A 188 9.98 8.93 23.18
N ASN A 189 10.19 10.02 22.44
CA ASN A 189 10.22 9.98 20.98
C ASN A 189 11.62 9.60 20.49
N ASN A 190 12.09 8.42 20.89
CA ASN A 190 13.33 7.90 20.36
C ASN A 190 13.00 7.16 19.06
N PRO A 191 13.57 7.56 17.91
CA PRO A 191 13.54 6.68 16.75
C PRO A 191 14.18 5.36 17.21
N SER A 192 13.40 4.28 17.19
CA SER A 192 13.91 2.99 17.65
C SER A 192 15.19 2.67 16.87
N GLU A 193 16.30 2.38 17.57
CA GLU A 193 17.57 1.92 16.97
C GLU A 193 17.38 0.64 16.14
N ALA A 194 16.24 -0.04 16.29
CA ALA A 194 15.78 -1.14 15.45
C ALA A 194 15.12 -0.71 14.12
N GLN A 195 15.29 0.53 13.66
CA GLN A 195 15.08 0.87 12.25
C GLN A 195 16.19 0.18 11.44
N LYS A 196 16.03 -1.12 11.21
CA LYS A 196 16.72 -1.77 10.09
C LYS A 196 16.45 -0.88 8.88
N GLU A 197 17.50 -0.45 8.21
CA GLU A 197 17.43 0.14 6.87
C GLU A 197 16.31 -0.57 6.10
N PRO A 198 15.32 0.18 5.57
CA PRO A 198 14.19 -0.44 4.90
C PRO A 198 14.75 -1.38 3.83
N SER A 199 14.33 -2.65 3.86
CA SER A 199 14.80 -3.64 2.87
C SER A 199 14.42 -3.25 1.43
N PHE A 200 13.51 -2.29 1.28
CA PHE A 200 13.06 -1.75 0.00
C PHE A 200 13.45 -0.27 -0.12
N SER A 201 14.38 0.02 -1.03
CA SER A 201 14.83 1.38 -1.32
C SER A 201 13.99 2.02 -2.42
N LEU A 202 13.37 3.17 -2.14
CA LEU A 202 12.57 3.90 -3.13
C LEU A 202 13.39 4.42 -4.31
N SER A 203 14.67 4.72 -4.12
CA SER A 203 15.55 5.21 -5.20
C SER A 203 16.03 4.09 -6.12
N SER A 204 16.00 2.85 -5.65
CA SER A 204 16.42 1.67 -6.42
C SER A 204 15.35 1.15 -7.36
N TRP A 205 14.12 1.69 -7.30
CA TRP A 205 12.98 1.18 -8.05
C TRP A 205 12.11 2.29 -8.62
N ARG A 206 11.94 2.31 -9.93
CA ARG A 206 11.07 3.26 -10.65
C ARG A 206 9.75 2.60 -11.03
N ALA A 207 8.64 3.26 -10.73
CA ALA A 207 7.32 2.85 -11.22
C ALA A 207 7.12 3.34 -12.65
N VAL A 208 6.59 2.47 -13.52
CA VAL A 208 6.18 2.80 -14.89
C VAL A 208 4.75 2.36 -15.08
N GLU A 209 3.89 3.28 -15.52
CA GLU A 209 2.46 3.05 -15.70
C GLU A 209 2.10 3.24 -17.17
N PHE A 210 1.41 2.26 -17.75
CA PHE A 210 0.97 2.31 -19.14
C PHE A 210 -0.48 2.78 -19.19
N ALA A 211 -0.79 3.60 -20.20
CA ALA A 211 -2.15 4.04 -20.44
C ALA A 211 -3.05 2.84 -20.75
N THR A 212 -4.21 2.77 -20.11
CA THR A 212 -5.22 1.73 -20.37
C THR A 212 -6.48 2.36 -20.93
N SER A 213 -7.10 1.69 -21.91
CA SER A 213 -8.43 2.08 -22.41
C SER A 213 -9.55 1.77 -21.43
N GLN A 214 -9.27 0.97 -20.39
CA GLN A 214 -10.21 0.61 -19.34
C GLN A 214 -10.32 1.71 -18.30
N ASP A 215 -11.54 1.98 -17.82
CA ASP A 215 -11.83 2.88 -16.70
C ASP A 215 -11.50 2.24 -15.33
N MET A 216 -10.40 1.48 -15.29
CA MET A 216 -9.90 0.82 -14.09
C MET A 216 -8.57 1.45 -13.68
N LEU A 217 -8.37 1.55 -12.36
CA LEU A 217 -7.08 1.94 -11.82
C LEU A 217 -6.01 0.95 -12.30
N SER A 218 -4.88 1.45 -12.78
CA SER A 218 -3.65 0.69 -13.03
C SER A 218 -2.53 1.58 -12.53
N THR A 219 -1.93 1.22 -11.40
CA THR A 219 -0.90 2.05 -10.76
C THR A 219 -0.01 1.22 -9.84
N VAL A 220 1.22 1.70 -9.63
CA VAL A 220 2.13 1.17 -8.61
C VAL A 220 2.31 2.21 -7.52
N VAL A 221 1.85 1.88 -6.32
CA VAL A 221 2.09 2.70 -5.14
C VAL A 221 3.32 2.17 -4.41
N ARG A 222 4.34 3.02 -4.26
CA ARG A 222 5.61 2.66 -3.61
C ARG A 222 5.65 3.19 -2.18
N SER A 223 6.27 2.42 -1.29
CA SER A 223 6.53 2.76 0.10
C SER A 223 7.92 2.23 0.51
N LYS A 224 8.54 2.84 1.52
CA LYS A 224 9.75 2.30 2.18
C LYS A 224 9.56 0.86 2.69
N ASN A 225 8.32 0.38 2.82
CA ASN A 225 8.00 -0.97 3.26
C ASN A 225 7.55 -1.90 2.11
N GLY A 226 7.79 -1.52 0.84
CA GLY A 226 7.50 -2.31 -0.35
C GLY A 226 6.62 -1.58 -1.37
N ALA A 227 6.24 -2.27 -2.44
CA ALA A 227 5.36 -1.75 -3.49
C ALA A 227 4.03 -2.50 -3.55
N VAL A 228 2.99 -1.81 -4.01
CA VAL A 228 1.64 -2.35 -4.21
C VAL A 228 1.21 -2.06 -5.64
N PHE A 229 0.78 -3.10 -6.34
CA PHE A 229 0.16 -3.00 -7.66
C PHE A 229 -1.36 -2.96 -7.50
N LEU A 230 -2.02 -1.94 -8.05
CA LEU A 230 -3.47 -1.74 -7.92
C LEU A 230 -4.16 -1.82 -9.28
N GLY A 231 -5.17 -2.67 -9.34
CA GLY A 231 -6.10 -2.81 -10.45
C GLY A 231 -5.52 -3.57 -11.65
N HIS A 232 -5.61 -3.02 -12.87
CA HIS A 232 -5.25 -3.76 -14.09
C HIS A 232 -3.72 -3.95 -14.21
N PRO A 233 -3.22 -5.08 -14.76
CA PRO A 233 -1.77 -5.36 -14.90
C PRO A 233 -1.11 -4.54 -16.02
N ALA A 234 -1.20 -3.22 -15.96
CA ALA A 234 -0.58 -2.30 -16.91
C ALA A 234 0.41 -1.37 -16.21
N ALA A 235 1.16 -1.89 -15.23
CA ALA A 235 2.20 -1.15 -14.55
C ALA A 235 3.36 -2.06 -14.11
N LEU A 236 4.56 -1.52 -14.12
CA LEU A 236 5.82 -2.23 -13.84
C LEU A 236 6.62 -1.50 -12.76
N LEU A 237 7.46 -2.26 -12.07
CA LEU A 237 8.49 -1.74 -11.19
C LEU A 237 9.86 -2.09 -11.77
N LEU A 238 10.58 -1.07 -12.26
CA LEU A 238 11.89 -1.22 -12.88
C LEU A 238 12.99 -1.05 -11.85
N SER A 239 13.96 -1.97 -11.85
CA SER A 239 15.16 -1.86 -11.04
C SER A 239 16.10 -0.81 -11.63
N GLU A 240 16.46 0.18 -10.82
CA GLU A 240 17.52 1.16 -11.12
C GLU A 240 18.87 0.73 -10.51
N ILE A 241 18.94 -0.49 -9.95
CA ILE A 241 20.17 -1.07 -9.43
C ILE A 241 21.07 -1.46 -10.62
N PRO A 242 22.30 -0.95 -10.71
CA PRO A 242 23.20 -1.29 -11.81
C PRO A 242 23.53 -2.79 -11.80
N PRO A 243 23.63 -3.43 -12.98
CA PRO A 243 24.01 -4.83 -13.06
C PRO A 243 25.43 -5.03 -12.51
N PRO A 244 25.68 -6.10 -11.74
CA PRO A 244 26.99 -6.32 -11.17
C PRO A 244 28.00 -6.75 -12.24
N LEU A 245 29.27 -6.40 -12.06
CA LEU A 245 30.35 -6.84 -12.94
C LEU A 245 30.58 -8.35 -12.80
N PHE A 246 30.80 -9.04 -13.92
CA PHE A 246 31.21 -10.44 -13.93
C PHE A 246 32.48 -10.64 -13.07
N PRO A 247 32.60 -11.72 -12.27
CA PRO A 247 31.74 -12.91 -12.17
C PRO A 247 30.60 -12.81 -11.15
N SER A 248 30.28 -11.61 -10.67
CA SER A 248 29.30 -11.43 -9.60
C SER A 248 27.88 -11.76 -10.10
N SER A 249 27.12 -12.49 -9.28
CA SER A 249 25.71 -12.79 -9.54
C SER A 249 24.80 -11.65 -9.08
N GLN A 250 23.71 -11.40 -9.80
CA GLN A 250 22.64 -10.54 -9.33
C GLN A 250 21.57 -11.37 -8.64
N ARG A 251 20.96 -10.82 -7.58
CA ARG A 251 19.88 -11.49 -6.86
C ARG A 251 18.79 -10.49 -6.49
N VAL A 252 17.54 -10.89 -6.73
CA VAL A 252 16.34 -10.18 -6.25
C VAL A 252 15.55 -11.15 -5.39
N GLU A 253 15.19 -10.70 -4.19
CA GLU A 253 14.38 -11.48 -3.26
C GLU A 253 13.26 -10.65 -2.67
N GLY A 254 12.17 -11.31 -2.30
CA GLY A 254 11.00 -10.62 -1.80
C GLY A 254 9.91 -11.54 -1.30
N LYS A 255 8.81 -10.92 -0.87
CA LYS A 255 7.55 -11.57 -0.55
C LYS A 255 6.46 -10.94 -1.40
N VAL A 256 5.62 -11.77 -2.00
CA VAL A 256 4.41 -11.33 -2.70
C VAL A 256 3.19 -11.76 -1.89
N HIS A 257 2.26 -10.84 -1.74
CA HIS A 257 0.97 -11.06 -1.07
C HIS A 257 -0.13 -10.84 -2.11
N PHE A 258 -0.87 -11.90 -2.43
CA PHE A 258 -2.02 -11.81 -3.32
C PHE A 258 -3.28 -11.54 -2.50
N LEU A 259 -3.91 -10.39 -2.75
CA LEU A 259 -5.14 -9.98 -2.09
C LEU A 259 -6.30 -10.01 -3.08
N SER A 260 -7.20 -10.97 -2.91
CA SER A 260 -8.43 -11.02 -3.70
C SER A 260 -9.39 -9.89 -3.32
N LYS A 261 -9.99 -9.25 -4.33
CA LYS A 261 -11.09 -8.31 -4.13
C LYS A 261 -12.32 -9.09 -3.63
N PRO A 262 -13.07 -8.58 -2.64
CA PRO A 262 -14.32 -9.20 -2.23
C PRO A 262 -15.33 -9.08 -3.37
N ILE A 263 -15.83 -10.24 -3.78
CA ILE A 263 -16.75 -10.53 -4.89
C ILE A 263 -17.85 -9.47 -4.99
N LYS A 264 -17.83 -8.68 -6.08
CA LYS A 264 -18.99 -7.97 -6.64
C LYS A 264 -19.05 -8.07 -8.17
N ASN A 265 -17.90 -8.21 -8.82
CA ASN A 265 -17.79 -8.67 -10.20
C ASN A 265 -16.92 -9.93 -10.18
N GLU A 266 -17.32 -10.98 -10.88
CA GLU A 266 -16.46 -12.10 -11.23
C GLU A 266 -15.29 -11.54 -12.03
N VAL A 267 -14.19 -11.21 -11.34
CA VAL A 267 -12.90 -11.16 -12.03
C VAL A 267 -12.60 -12.63 -12.27
N GLU A 268 -12.77 -13.08 -13.52
CA GLU A 268 -12.20 -14.36 -13.94
C GLU A 268 -10.70 -14.26 -13.68
N VAL A 269 -10.27 -14.87 -12.58
CA VAL A 269 -8.86 -14.96 -12.26
C VAL A 269 -8.29 -16.00 -13.20
N ASP A 270 -7.75 -15.52 -14.32
CA ASP A 270 -7.00 -16.30 -15.31
C ASP A 270 -5.79 -16.97 -14.64
N GLU A 271 -5.40 -18.16 -15.11
CA GLU A 271 -4.14 -18.85 -14.79
C GLU A 271 -2.89 -17.97 -14.96
N LYS A 272 -2.97 -16.86 -15.71
CA LYS A 272 -1.93 -15.85 -15.88
C LYS A 272 -1.87 -14.81 -14.76
N THR A 273 -2.78 -14.86 -13.79
CA THR A 273 -2.79 -13.91 -12.68
C THR A 273 -1.65 -14.22 -11.71
N GLY A 274 -0.70 -13.30 -11.58
CA GLY A 274 0.44 -13.51 -10.71
C GLY A 274 1.43 -12.37 -10.76
N LEU A 275 2.59 -12.61 -10.14
CA LEU A 275 3.77 -11.76 -10.27
C LEU A 275 4.64 -12.32 -11.38
N VAL A 276 4.98 -11.47 -12.35
CA VAL A 276 6.00 -11.77 -13.37
C VAL A 276 7.25 -10.95 -13.07
N ILE A 277 8.40 -11.62 -13.03
CA ILE A 277 9.72 -10.99 -12.92
C ILE A 277 10.41 -11.18 -14.26
N TYR A 278 10.75 -10.07 -14.91
CA TYR A 278 11.47 -10.06 -16.18
C TYR A 278 12.96 -9.85 -15.94
N LEU A 279 13.79 -10.67 -16.59
CA LEU A 279 15.24 -10.49 -16.65
C LEU A 279 15.60 -10.06 -18.08
N LEU A 280 16.19 -8.88 -18.20
CA LEU A 280 16.58 -8.26 -19.47
C LEU A 280 18.08 -8.41 -19.69
N ASP A 281 18.49 -8.76 -20.92
CA ASP A 281 19.90 -8.89 -21.30
C ASP A 281 20.52 -7.60 -21.85
N LYS A 282 19.69 -6.65 -22.24
CA LYS A 282 20.05 -5.34 -22.76
C LYS A 282 19.12 -4.27 -22.21
N VAL A 283 19.54 -3.02 -22.31
CA VAL A 283 18.66 -1.88 -22.05
C VAL A 283 17.63 -1.84 -23.17
N VAL A 284 16.35 -1.99 -22.82
CA VAL A 284 15.23 -1.98 -23.77
C VAL A 284 14.32 -0.81 -23.43
N GLU A 285 13.85 -0.10 -24.45
CA GLU A 285 12.76 0.86 -24.29
C GLU A 285 11.46 0.10 -24.06
N ILE A 286 10.83 0.34 -22.90
CA ILE A 286 9.63 -0.39 -22.52
C ILE A 286 8.40 0.37 -23.00
N GLU A 287 7.76 -0.18 -24.03
CA GLU A 287 6.56 0.40 -24.66
C GLU A 287 5.25 -0.30 -24.24
N SER A 288 5.35 -1.46 -23.58
CA SER A 288 4.21 -2.31 -23.22
C SER A 288 4.40 -2.88 -21.80
N PRO A 289 3.31 -3.14 -21.06
CA PRO A 289 3.39 -3.84 -19.77
C PRO A 289 3.85 -5.30 -19.92
N GLU A 290 3.60 -5.92 -21.08
CA GLU A 290 4.14 -7.24 -21.39
C GLU A 290 5.47 -7.12 -22.13
N ILE A 291 6.55 -7.54 -21.47
CA ILE A 291 7.89 -7.50 -22.04
C ILE A 291 8.14 -8.74 -22.92
N LYS A 292 8.45 -8.49 -24.19
CA LYS A 292 8.90 -9.49 -25.17
C LYS A 292 10.41 -9.66 -25.11
N ASP A 293 10.92 -10.78 -25.64
CA ASP A 293 12.37 -11.06 -25.74
C ASP A 293 13.11 -10.99 -24.38
N ALA A 294 12.48 -11.50 -23.31
CA ALA A 294 13.04 -11.52 -21.96
C ALA A 294 12.83 -12.88 -21.27
N LEU A 295 13.72 -13.23 -20.36
CA LEU A 295 13.50 -14.37 -19.46
C LEU A 295 12.45 -14.00 -18.44
N LYS A 296 11.47 -14.88 -18.22
CA LYS A 296 10.32 -14.65 -17.35
C LYS A 296 10.32 -15.64 -16.20
N VAL A 297 10.19 -15.13 -14.97
CA VAL A 297 9.84 -15.94 -13.79
C VAL A 297 8.43 -15.56 -13.36
N PHE A 298 7.51 -16.50 -13.43
CA PHE A 298 6.11 -16.34 -13.04
C PHE A 298 5.84 -17.00 -11.69
N ILE A 299 5.12 -16.28 -10.82
CA ILE A 299 4.59 -16.78 -9.55
C ILE A 299 3.08 -16.47 -9.54
N GLY A 300 2.28 -17.50 -9.76
CA GLY A 300 0.82 -17.43 -9.80
C GLY A 300 0.20 -17.26 -8.42
N HIS A 301 -0.96 -16.62 -8.37
CA HIS A 301 -1.74 -16.49 -7.12
C HIS A 301 -2.17 -17.85 -6.56
N ASP A 302 -2.30 -18.85 -7.43
CA ASP A 302 -2.69 -20.23 -7.17
C ASP A 302 -1.51 -21.14 -6.74
N GLY A 303 -0.29 -20.59 -6.73
CA GLY A 303 0.94 -21.30 -6.39
C GLY A 303 1.63 -21.97 -7.58
N ARG A 304 1.13 -21.78 -8.82
CA ARG A 304 1.85 -22.17 -10.03
C ARG A 304 3.11 -21.33 -10.17
N ILE A 305 4.20 -21.94 -10.59
CA ILE A 305 5.48 -21.25 -10.80
C ILE A 305 6.03 -21.68 -12.16
N ALA A 306 6.57 -20.74 -12.93
CA ALA A 306 7.27 -21.05 -14.17
C ALA A 306 8.52 -20.19 -14.34
N ILE A 307 9.53 -20.75 -15.00
CA ILE A 307 10.66 -20.01 -15.57
C ILE A 307 10.79 -20.38 -17.05
N GLU A 308 10.86 -19.36 -17.89
CA GLU A 308 10.83 -19.46 -19.34
C GLU A 308 11.89 -18.54 -19.94
N ASN A 309 12.66 -19.05 -20.90
CA ASN A 309 13.60 -18.25 -21.66
C ASN A 309 12.85 -17.31 -22.63
N LYS A 310 13.61 -16.37 -23.20
CA LYS A 310 13.10 -15.49 -24.27
C LYS A 310 12.74 -16.27 -25.53
N ASP A 311 11.83 -15.73 -26.33
CA ASP A 311 11.42 -16.32 -27.60
C ASP A 311 12.60 -16.40 -28.60
N ASN A 312 12.51 -17.29 -29.58
CA ASN A 312 13.48 -17.43 -30.69
C ASN A 312 14.95 -17.71 -30.27
N VAL A 313 15.16 -18.38 -29.14
CA VAL A 313 16.49 -18.88 -28.74
C VAL A 313 16.87 -20.16 -29.51
N GLN A 314 18.15 -20.53 -29.46
CA GLN A 314 18.56 -21.83 -30.00
C GLN A 314 17.78 -22.96 -29.31
N PRO A 315 17.47 -24.08 -29.99
CA PRO A 315 16.66 -25.16 -29.43
C PRO A 315 17.16 -25.71 -28.09
N TYR A 316 18.47 -25.63 -27.83
CA TYR A 316 19.06 -26.01 -26.54
C TYR A 316 18.54 -25.14 -25.37
N TYR A 317 18.31 -23.85 -25.60
CA TYR A 317 17.83 -22.90 -24.60
C TYR A 317 16.31 -22.73 -24.62
N ASP A 318 15.60 -23.31 -25.60
CA ASP A 318 14.14 -23.28 -25.69
C ASP A 318 13.52 -24.26 -24.68
N THR A 319 13.68 -23.92 -23.41
CA THR A 319 13.26 -24.74 -22.28
C THR A 319 12.38 -23.92 -21.35
N LYS A 320 11.43 -24.64 -20.74
CA LYS A 320 10.53 -24.12 -19.71
C LYS A 320 10.58 -25.08 -18.54
N SER A 321 10.69 -24.52 -17.33
CA SER A 321 10.54 -25.28 -16.09
C SER A 321 9.31 -24.77 -15.34
N VAL A 322 8.51 -25.69 -14.81
CA VAL A 322 7.24 -25.40 -14.15
C VAL A 322 7.19 -26.15 -12.82
N GLY A 323 6.63 -25.51 -11.80
CA GLY A 323 6.39 -26.12 -10.51
C GLY A 323 5.05 -25.69 -9.90
N GLN A 324 4.69 -26.35 -8.80
CA GLN A 324 3.45 -26.06 -8.07
C GLN A 324 3.74 -26.04 -6.57
N LEU A 325 3.32 -24.96 -5.91
CA LEU A 325 3.29 -24.85 -4.46
C LEU A 325 1.86 -25.04 -3.93
N PRO A 326 1.70 -25.35 -2.63
CA PRO A 326 0.41 -25.26 -1.96
C PRO A 326 -0.18 -23.84 -2.07
N LEU A 327 -1.50 -23.77 -2.28
CA LEU A 327 -2.23 -22.51 -2.32
C LEU A 327 -1.99 -21.71 -1.03
N SER A 328 -1.54 -20.47 -1.20
CA SER A 328 -1.23 -19.52 -0.12
C SER A 328 -1.56 -18.10 -0.56
N GLU A 329 -1.98 -17.25 0.38
CA GLU A 329 -2.09 -15.80 0.12
C GLU A 329 -0.69 -15.18 -0.07
N CYS A 330 0.36 -15.84 0.39
CA CYS A 330 1.71 -15.31 0.40
C CYS A 330 2.78 -16.31 -0.03
N TYR A 331 3.65 -15.84 -0.93
CA TYR A 331 4.84 -16.55 -1.37
C TYR A 331 6.07 -15.68 -1.16
N ALA A 332 7.20 -16.31 -0.88
CA ALA A 332 8.51 -15.68 -0.89
C ALA A 332 9.33 -16.25 -2.03
N PHE A 333 10.21 -15.43 -2.59
CA PHE A 333 11.03 -15.81 -3.73
C PHE A 333 12.45 -15.26 -3.60
N ALA A 334 13.37 -15.95 -4.26
CA ALA A 334 14.70 -15.47 -4.58
C ALA A 334 15.05 -15.87 -6.02
N VAL A 335 15.27 -14.88 -6.88
CA VAL A 335 15.72 -15.07 -8.25
C VAL A 335 17.17 -14.63 -8.33
N THR A 336 18.06 -15.54 -8.75
CA THR A 336 19.49 -15.31 -8.87
C THR A 336 19.94 -15.51 -10.31
N ASP A 337 20.45 -14.44 -10.93
CA ASP A 337 21.15 -14.49 -12.21
C ASP A 337 22.64 -14.77 -11.98
N LYS A 338 23.11 -15.92 -12.45
CA LYS A 338 24.53 -16.33 -12.45
C LYS A 338 25.23 -16.06 -13.79
N GLY A 339 24.58 -15.39 -14.73
CA GLY A 339 25.07 -15.16 -16.10
C GLY A 339 24.72 -16.32 -17.03
N TRP A 340 25.28 -17.49 -16.80
CA TRP A 340 25.06 -18.70 -17.62
C TRP A 340 23.82 -19.52 -17.20
N ARG A 341 23.26 -19.20 -16.02
CA ARG A 341 22.09 -19.86 -15.45
C ARG A 341 21.32 -18.92 -14.55
N VAL A 342 20.00 -18.99 -14.63
CA VAL A 342 19.10 -18.34 -13.68
C VAL A 342 18.49 -19.40 -12.77
N VAL A 343 18.47 -19.10 -11.47
CA VAL A 343 17.88 -19.95 -10.44
C VAL A 343 16.75 -19.19 -9.76
N ALA A 344 15.55 -19.78 -9.74
CA ALA A 344 14.38 -19.25 -9.06
C ALA A 344 13.97 -20.21 -7.93
N ASP A 345 14.13 -19.74 -6.68
CA ASP A 345 13.66 -20.42 -5.47
C ASP A 345 12.37 -19.76 -5.00
N VAL A 346 11.28 -20.52 -4.86
CA VAL A 346 9.98 -20.02 -4.40
C VAL A 346 9.42 -20.92 -3.31
N TRP A 347 8.83 -20.35 -2.27
CA TRP A 347 8.24 -21.10 -1.15
C TRP A 347 7.06 -20.38 -0.51
N THR A 348 6.15 -21.14 0.11
CA THR A 348 5.02 -20.57 0.86
C THR A 348 5.51 -19.85 2.12
N THR A 349 4.89 -18.73 2.47
CA THR A 349 5.24 -17.94 3.66
C THR A 349 4.00 -17.31 4.29
N THR A 350 4.17 -16.58 5.39
CA THR A 350 3.11 -15.78 6.01
C THR A 350 3.40 -14.28 5.83
N CYS A 351 2.40 -13.51 5.42
CA CYS A 351 2.46 -12.04 5.45
C CYS A 351 1.99 -11.53 6.81
N GLY A 352 2.93 -11.15 7.68
CA GLY A 352 2.68 -10.58 9.02
C GLY A 352 3.38 -11.33 10.17
N LYS A 353 3.21 -10.84 11.40
CA LYS A 353 3.87 -11.28 12.65
C LYS A 353 3.47 -12.67 13.18
N LYS A 354 3.06 -13.64 12.35
CA LYS A 354 2.92 -15.02 12.84
C LYS A 354 4.28 -15.69 12.83
N GLU A 355 5.07 -15.45 13.87
CA GLU A 355 6.20 -16.31 14.24
C GLU A 355 5.65 -17.63 14.80
N GLY A 356 5.00 -18.41 13.95
CA GLY A 356 4.79 -19.83 14.21
C GLY A 356 6.09 -20.59 13.97
N LYS A 357 6.28 -21.71 14.68
CA LYS A 357 7.39 -22.66 14.47
C LYS A 357 7.66 -22.80 12.97
N ARG A 358 8.89 -22.50 12.53
CA ARG A 358 9.34 -22.68 11.14
C ARG A 358 8.95 -24.09 10.67
N ARG A 359 7.84 -24.22 9.96
CA ARG A 359 7.54 -25.44 9.21
C ARG A 359 8.67 -25.61 8.19
N LYS A 360 9.03 -26.86 7.90
CA LYS A 360 9.96 -27.19 6.82
C LYS A 360 9.46 -26.47 5.57
N ARG A 361 10.29 -25.60 4.99
CA ARG A 361 9.90 -24.83 3.81
C ARG A 361 9.92 -25.79 2.64
N ASP A 362 8.76 -26.06 2.06
CA ASP A 362 8.70 -26.71 0.75
C ASP A 362 9.13 -25.64 -0.26
N VAL A 363 10.41 -25.71 -0.65
CA VAL A 363 11.01 -24.82 -1.64
C VAL A 363 10.94 -25.52 -2.98
N VAL A 364 10.29 -24.87 -3.93
CA VAL A 364 10.36 -25.24 -5.34
C VAL A 364 11.53 -24.45 -5.94
N ARG A 365 12.55 -25.19 -6.38
CA ARG A 365 13.69 -24.65 -7.12
C ARG A 365 13.51 -24.95 -8.59
N MET A 366 13.62 -23.92 -9.42
CA MET A 366 13.68 -24.04 -10.86
C MET A 366 14.99 -23.45 -11.36
N GLU A 367 15.57 -24.08 -12.36
CA GLU A 367 16.82 -23.65 -12.98
C GLU A 367 16.64 -23.62 -14.49
N LEU A 368 17.24 -22.62 -15.13
CA LEU A 368 17.22 -22.48 -16.57
C LEU A 368 18.59 -21.99 -17.03
N ASP A 369 19.21 -22.71 -17.97
CA ASP A 369 20.42 -22.24 -18.62
C ASP A 369 20.07 -21.08 -19.56
N THR A 370 20.94 -20.07 -19.60
CA THR A 370 20.67 -18.84 -20.32
C THR A 370 21.65 -18.62 -21.47
N PRO A 371 21.19 -18.11 -22.62
CA PRO A 371 22.08 -17.76 -23.73
C PRO A 371 22.81 -16.42 -23.49
N PHE A 372 22.66 -15.83 -22.30
CA PHE A 372 23.31 -14.58 -21.91
C PHE A 372 24.83 -14.83 -21.80
N LEU A 373 25.53 -14.71 -22.91
CA LEU A 373 26.98 -14.59 -22.92
C LEU A 373 27.30 -13.23 -22.27
N LYS A 374 27.78 -13.26 -21.02
CA LYS A 374 28.35 -12.08 -20.35
C LYS A 374 29.76 -11.81 -20.88
#